data_AF-A0A965B2G2-F1
#
_entry.id   AF-A0A965B2G2-F1
#
_cell.length_a   1.000
_cell.length_b   1.000
_cell.length_c   1.000
_cell.angle_alpha   90.00
_cell.angle_beta   90.00
_cell.angle_gamma   90.00
#
_symmetry.space_group_name_H-M   'P 1'
#
loop_
_entity.id
_entity.type
_entity.pdbx_description
1 polymer ?
#
loop_
_entity_poly.entity_id
_entity_poly.type
_entity_poly.pdbx_seq_one_letter_code
_entity_poly.pdbx_strand_id
1 'polypeptide(L)'
;MVAVTLLQVFCRYILNNALPWPDEAARFLMLWLTGLMGPIALRQGGFVAIETLHQFLAPVVLRTLSIVLLIMMLIVLTFAIKLGWNHVNSGWLFASSSLRIPLDWIGYKIVKLKLAWMYMSLFVGVVLMTLVTVELLLRQFIDVLGGRDQLPVIPVVAQSQGAE
;
A
#
# COMPACT_ATOMS: atom_id res chain seq x y z
N MET A 1 4.00 -12.61 -7.48
CA MET A 1 4.61 -13.41 -6.40
C MET A 1 4.45 -14.91 -6.65
N VAL A 2 3.22 -15.43 -6.75
CA VAL A 2 2.94 -16.87 -6.92
C VAL A 2 3.68 -17.51 -8.10
N ALA A 3 3.68 -16.90 -9.28
CA ALA A 3 4.41 -17.44 -10.44
C ALA A 3 5.93 -17.54 -10.21
N VAL A 4 6.52 -16.56 -9.51
CA VAL A 4 7.96 -16.53 -9.20
C VAL A 4 8.32 -17.61 -8.19
N THR A 5 7.48 -17.83 -7.18
CA THR A 5 7.67 -18.90 -6.18
C THR A 5 7.46 -20.29 -6.80
N LEU A 6 6.50 -20.44 -7.72
CA LEU A 6 6.31 -21.70 -8.45
C LEU A 6 7.50 -21.99 -9.38
N LEU A 7 8.05 -20.98 -10.05
CA LEU A 7 9.27 -21.12 -10.85
C LEU A 7 10.46 -21.53 -9.98
N GLN A 8 10.59 -20.98 -8.78
CA GLN A 8 11.63 -21.36 -7.83
C GLN A 8 11.52 -22.84 -7.43
N VAL A 9 10.32 -23.31 -7.11
CA VAL A 9 10.03 -24.71 -6.80
C VAL A 9 10.35 -25.60 -8.01
N PHE A 10 9.89 -25.23 -9.21
CA PHE A 10 10.16 -25.95 -10.45
C PHE A 10 11.67 -26.10 -10.70
N CYS A 11 12.43 -25.01 -10.67
CA CYS A 11 13.87 -25.05 -10.93
C CYS A 11 14.63 -25.86 -9.86
N ARG A 12 14.21 -25.78 -8.59
CA ARG A 12 14.84 -26.51 -7.50
C ARG A 12 14.62 -28.02 -7.60
N TYR A 13 13.39 -28.45 -7.88
CA TYR A 13 13.03 -29.87 -7.85
C TYR A 13 13.18 -30.58 -9.19
N ILE A 14 13.12 -29.87 -10.32
CA ILE A 14 13.15 -30.48 -11.67
C ILE A 14 14.49 -30.23 -12.36
N LEU A 15 15.02 -28.99 -12.29
CA LEU A 15 16.35 -28.67 -12.86
C LEU A 15 17.49 -28.93 -11.87
N ASN A 16 17.18 -29.32 -10.62
CA ASN A 16 18.14 -29.53 -9.53
C ASN A 16 19.11 -28.34 -9.34
N ASN A 17 18.67 -27.13 -9.72
CA ASN A 17 19.46 -25.90 -9.67
C ASN A 17 18.68 -24.85 -8.88
N ALA A 18 19.24 -24.42 -7.74
CA ALA A 18 18.64 -23.40 -6.90
C ALA A 18 19.02 -22.01 -7.41
N LEU A 19 18.14 -21.39 -8.21
CA LEU A 19 18.34 -20.00 -8.62
C LEU A 19 18.12 -19.08 -7.39
N PRO A 20 19.04 -18.15 -7.09
CA PRO A 20 18.99 -17.31 -5.87
C PRO A 20 18.20 -16.01 -6.05
N TRP A 21 17.71 -15.69 -7.25
CA TRP A 21 16.99 -14.46 -7.56
C TRP A 21 15.46 -14.49 -7.34
N PRO A 22 14.75 -15.64 -7.42
CA PRO A 22 13.29 -15.68 -7.23
C PRO A 22 12.84 -15.23 -5.84
N ASP A 23 13.63 -15.52 -4.78
CA ASP A 23 13.34 -15.07 -3.42
C ASP A 23 13.33 -13.54 -3.30
N GLU A 24 14.33 -12.86 -3.88
CA GLU A 24 14.39 -11.39 -3.89
C GLU A 24 13.28 -10.80 -4.78
N ALA A 25 12.97 -11.42 -5.91
CA ALA A 25 11.87 -11.01 -6.80
C ALA A 25 10.49 -11.14 -6.13
N ALA A 26 10.25 -12.22 -5.40
CA ALA A 26 9.00 -12.42 -4.68
C ALA A 26 8.79 -11.33 -3.61
N ARG A 27 9.85 -10.99 -2.85
CA ARG A 27 9.84 -9.89 -1.87
C ARG A 27 9.59 -8.54 -2.53
N PHE A 28 10.24 -8.26 -3.67
CA PHE A 28 9.98 -7.04 -4.44
C PHE A 28 8.50 -6.91 -4.82
N LEU A 29 7.92 -7.97 -5.39
CA LEU A 29 6.51 -7.97 -5.79
C LEU A 29 5.57 -7.84 -4.59
N MET A 30 5.90 -8.46 -3.46
CA MET A 30 5.13 -8.35 -2.23
C MET A 30 5.10 -6.90 -1.71
N LEU A 31 6.24 -6.20 -1.68
CA LEU A 31 6.29 -4.80 -1.24
C LEU A 31 5.44 -3.89 -2.13
N TRP A 32 5.51 -4.07 -3.45
CA TRP A 32 4.67 -3.33 -4.40
C TRP A 32 3.19 -3.63 -4.24
N LEU A 33 2.82 -4.89 -4.07
CA LEU A 33 1.44 -5.28 -3.85
C LEU A 33 0.90 -4.66 -2.55
N THR A 34 1.65 -4.74 -1.45
CA THR A 34 1.25 -4.14 -0.17
C THR A 34 1.15 -2.62 -0.26
N GLY A 35 2.13 -1.96 -0.92
CA GLY A 35 2.13 -0.51 -1.10
C GLY A 35 0.90 0.00 -1.89
N LEU A 36 0.47 -0.75 -2.91
CA LEU A 36 -0.71 -0.41 -3.71
C LEU A 36 -2.03 -0.81 -3.03
N MET A 37 -2.05 -1.90 -2.27
CA MET A 37 -3.27 -2.38 -1.60
C MET A 37 -3.68 -1.49 -0.43
N GLY A 38 -2.71 -0.90 0.27
CA GLY A 38 -2.95 0.03 1.35
C GLY A 38 -4.00 1.12 1.06
N PRO A 39 -3.78 2.03 0.08
CA PRO A 39 -4.71 3.12 -0.23
C PRO A 39 -6.09 2.62 -0.66
N ILE A 40 -6.17 1.46 -1.32
CA ILE A 40 -7.43 0.83 -1.73
C ILE A 40 -8.21 0.41 -0.48
N ALA A 41 -7.55 -0.29 0.45
CA ALA A 41 -8.14 -0.71 1.71
C ALA A 41 -8.57 0.50 2.56
N LEU A 42 -7.77 1.56 2.60
CA LEU A 42 -8.13 2.79 3.31
C LEU A 42 -9.42 3.40 2.77
N ARG A 43 -9.51 3.53 1.44
CA ARG A 43 -10.67 4.13 0.78
C ARG A 43 -11.94 3.32 1.04
N GLN A 44 -11.83 2.00 1.09
CA GLN A 44 -12.97 1.10 1.30
C GLN A 44 -13.35 0.90 2.77
N GLY A 45 -12.62 1.53 3.72
CA GLY A 45 -12.85 1.28 5.14
C GLY A 45 -12.42 -0.12 5.60
N GLY A 46 -11.48 -0.76 4.90
CA GLY A 46 -10.97 -2.10 5.20
C GLY A 46 -10.09 -2.17 6.47
N PHE A 47 -9.90 -1.06 7.18
CA PHE A 47 -9.26 -1.05 8.49
C PHE A 47 -10.31 -1.24 9.58
N VAL A 48 -9.96 -1.99 10.62
CA VAL A 48 -10.86 -2.32 11.73
C VAL A 48 -11.42 -1.04 12.35
N ALA A 49 -12.73 -0.82 12.17
CA ALA A 49 -13.48 0.26 12.80
C ALA A 49 -14.24 -0.29 14.02
N ILE A 50 -14.31 0.49 15.09
CA ILE A 50 -15.07 0.12 16.29
C ILE A 50 -16.53 0.52 16.07
N GLU A 51 -17.29 -0.35 15.42
CA GLU A 51 -18.70 -0.11 15.07
C GLU A 51 -19.61 -0.03 16.31
N THR A 52 -19.28 -0.76 17.38
CA THR A 52 -20.03 -0.76 18.63
C THR A 52 -20.00 0.60 19.32
N LEU A 53 -18.89 1.35 19.19
CA LEU A 53 -18.76 2.69 19.77
C LEU A 53 -19.71 3.69 19.09
N HIS A 54 -20.05 3.47 17.82
CA HIS A 54 -21.00 4.34 17.09
C HIS A 54 -22.41 4.30 17.68
N GLN A 55 -22.81 3.18 18.32
CA GLN A 55 -24.15 3.01 18.87
C GLN A 55 -24.35 3.76 20.20
N PHE A 56 -23.27 4.03 20.93
CA PHE A 56 -23.33 4.69 22.24
C PHE A 56 -23.06 6.21 22.19
N LEU A 57 -22.61 6.75 21.06
CA LEU A 57 -22.15 8.13 20.94
C LEU A 57 -23.11 8.98 20.12
N ALA A 58 -23.32 10.23 20.57
CA ALA A 58 -24.13 11.19 19.82
C ALA A 58 -23.49 11.47 18.43
N PRO A 59 -24.31 11.67 17.37
CA PRO A 59 -23.82 11.78 16.00
C PRO A 59 -22.84 12.95 15.77
N VAL A 60 -22.95 14.01 16.60
CA VAL A 60 -22.04 15.16 16.57
C VAL A 60 -20.65 14.79 17.09
N VAL A 61 -20.60 14.07 18.22
CA VAL A 61 -19.32 13.66 18.84
C VAL A 61 -18.59 12.67 17.94
N LEU A 62 -19.34 11.75 17.33
CA LEU A 62 -18.76 10.79 16.40
C LEU A 62 -18.11 11.47 15.20
N ARG A 63 -18.79 12.47 14.62
CA ARG A 63 -18.29 13.22 13.48
C ARG A 63 -17.02 13.99 13.82
N THR A 64 -16.97 14.65 14.98
CA THR A 64 -15.78 15.38 15.44
C THR A 64 -14.62 14.41 15.69
N LEU A 65 -14.88 13.26 16.32
CA LEU A 65 -13.87 12.23 16.57
C LEU A 65 -13.25 11.73 15.26
N SER A 66 -14.07 11.40 14.26
CA SER A 66 -13.58 10.95 12.95
C SER A 66 -12.71 12.02 12.25
N ILE A 67 -13.07 13.31 12.32
CA ILE A 67 -12.24 14.40 11.78
C ILE A 67 -10.90 14.46 12.50
N VAL A 68 -10.89 14.39 13.84
CA VAL A 68 -9.67 14.41 14.65
C VAL A 68 -8.76 13.24 14.30
N LEU A 69 -9.33 12.04 14.15
CA LEU A 69 -8.59 10.84 13.76
C LEU A 69 -8.01 10.94 12.35
N LEU A 70 -8.77 11.47 11.38
CA LEU A 70 -8.28 11.71 10.02
C LEU A 70 -7.15 12.74 9.98
N ILE A 71 -7.23 13.82 10.77
CA ILE A 71 -6.16 14.81 10.88
C ILE A 71 -4.91 14.18 11.50
N MET A 72 -5.06 13.42 12.58
CA MET A 72 -3.95 12.71 13.22
C MET A 72 -3.27 11.74 12.24
N MET A 73 -4.07 10.98 11.48
CA MET A 73 -3.59 10.10 10.42
C MET A 73 -2.81 10.87 9.34
N LEU A 74 -3.34 12.02 8.90
CA LEU A 74 -2.68 12.88 7.92
C LEU A 74 -1.30 13.34 8.42
N ILE A 75 -1.21 13.77 9.69
CA ILE A 75 0.06 14.19 10.30
C ILE A 75 1.07 13.03 10.26
N VAL A 76 0.69 11.84 10.72
CA VAL A 76 1.58 10.66 10.71
C VAL A 76 2.03 10.32 9.28
N LEU A 77 1.12 10.37 8.31
CA LEU A 77 1.44 10.11 6.91
C LEU A 77 2.41 11.14 6.32
N THR A 78 2.28 12.43 6.64
CA THR A 78 3.25 13.45 6.17
C THR A 78 4.67 13.22 6.71
N PHE A 79 4.80 12.75 7.96
CA PHE A 79 6.09 12.32 8.51
C PHE A 79 6.61 11.07 7.79
N ALA A 80 5.74 10.10 7.50
CA ALA A 80 6.09 8.90 6.76
C ALA A 80 6.58 9.22 5.33
N ILE A 81 6.03 10.22 4.65
CA ILE A 81 6.54 10.69 3.33
C ILE A 81 7.99 11.15 3.45
N LYS A 82 8.31 11.98 4.45
CA LYS A 82 9.68 12.49 4.65
C LYS A 82 10.67 11.35 4.91
N LEU A 83 10.30 10.40 5.77
CA LEU A 83 11.11 9.22 6.06
C LEU A 83 11.27 8.32 4.83
N GLY A 84 10.20 8.11 4.07
CA GLY A 84 10.19 7.35 2.82
C GLY A 84 11.11 7.96 1.77
N TRP A 85 11.07 9.28 1.58
CA TRP A 85 11.94 10.00 0.65
C TRP A 85 13.43 9.84 1.02
N ASN A 86 13.76 10.00 2.30
CA ASN A 86 15.13 9.79 2.78
C ASN A 86 15.60 8.34 2.53
N HIS A 87 14.73 7.35 2.76
CA HIS A 87 15.04 5.94 2.48
C HIS A 87 15.20 5.62 0.99
N VAL A 88 14.39 6.21 0.11
CA VAL A 88 14.56 6.06 -1.35
C VAL A 88 15.91 6.64 -1.79
N ASN A 89 16.27 7.81 -1.27
CA ASN A 89 17.53 8.46 -1.60
C ASN A 89 18.74 7.63 -1.11
N SER A 90 18.67 7.06 0.10
CA SER A 90 19.67 6.10 0.58
C SER A 90 19.67 4.79 -0.23
N GLY A 91 18.51 4.36 -0.74
CA GLY A 91 18.35 3.17 -1.57
C GLY A 91 19.09 3.23 -2.91
N TRP A 92 19.50 4.41 -3.37
CA TRP A 92 20.33 4.57 -4.56
C TRP A 92 21.79 4.14 -4.34
N LEU A 93 22.25 4.15 -3.09
CA LEU A 93 23.61 3.76 -2.70
C LEU A 93 23.76 2.23 -2.60
N PHE A 94 22.66 1.50 -2.40
CA PHE A 94 22.66 0.05 -2.22
C PHE A 94 22.04 -0.67 -3.44
N ALA A 95 22.78 -1.60 -4.03
CA ALA A 95 22.32 -2.46 -5.13
C ALA A 95 21.99 -3.87 -4.62
N SER A 96 20.96 -4.48 -5.21
CA SER A 96 20.49 -5.80 -4.79
C SER A 96 21.54 -6.85 -5.12
N SER A 97 21.75 -7.77 -4.18
CA SER A 97 22.80 -8.77 -4.18
C SER A 97 22.60 -9.83 -5.27
N SER A 98 21.35 -10.27 -5.48
CA SER A 98 21.04 -11.45 -6.30
C SER A 98 20.10 -11.13 -7.48
N LEU A 99 19.22 -10.13 -7.37
CA LEU A 99 18.25 -9.80 -8.41
C LEU A 99 18.91 -9.06 -9.59
N ARG A 100 19.27 -9.84 -10.59
CA ARG A 100 19.74 -9.38 -11.90
C ARG A 100 18.60 -9.51 -12.88
N ILE A 101 18.19 -8.41 -13.51
CA ILE A 101 17.21 -8.49 -14.59
C ILE A 101 17.98 -8.88 -15.85
N PRO A 102 17.71 -10.04 -16.45
CA PRO A 102 18.25 -10.36 -17.76
C PRO A 102 17.50 -9.53 -18.81
N LEU A 103 18.08 -8.40 -19.23
CA LEU A 103 17.57 -7.60 -20.36
C LEU A 103 18.13 -8.11 -21.72
N ASP A 104 18.62 -9.35 -21.79
CA ASP A 104 19.22 -9.92 -23.00
C ASP A 104 18.25 -9.96 -24.19
N TRP A 105 16.95 -10.13 -23.95
CA TRP A 105 15.93 -10.09 -25.02
C TRP A 105 15.82 -8.70 -25.69
N ILE A 106 16.30 -7.64 -25.03
CA ILE A 106 16.24 -6.24 -25.48
C ILE A 106 17.65 -5.71 -25.84
N GLY A 107 18.69 -6.55 -25.80
CA GLY A 107 20.06 -6.18 -26.19
C GLY A 107 20.81 -5.32 -25.18
N TYR A 108 20.36 -5.27 -23.92
CA TYR A 108 21.04 -4.54 -22.84
C TYR A 108 21.72 -5.47 -21.85
N LYS A 109 22.87 -5.04 -21.31
CA LYS A 109 23.63 -5.76 -20.28
C LYS A 109 22.76 -6.04 -19.06
N ILE A 110 23.02 -7.18 -18.43
CA ILE A 110 22.41 -7.61 -17.16
C ILE A 110 22.61 -6.51 -16.09
N VAL A 111 21.53 -5.81 -15.71
CA VAL A 111 21.56 -4.77 -14.68
C VAL A 111 21.06 -5.35 -13.36
N LYS A 112 21.81 -5.15 -12.28
CA LYS A 112 21.36 -5.44 -10.91
C LYS A 112 20.23 -4.46 -10.55
N LEU A 113 19.09 -4.96 -10.09
CA LEU A 113 18.00 -4.07 -9.64
C LEU A 113 18.52 -3.26 -8.43
N LYS A 114 18.42 -1.93 -8.50
CA LYS A 114 18.78 -1.07 -7.36
C LYS A 114 17.72 -1.20 -6.27
N LEU A 115 18.12 -1.25 -4.98
CA LEU A 115 17.17 -1.31 -3.86
C LEU A 115 16.26 -0.08 -3.81
N ALA A 116 16.69 1.05 -4.39
CA ALA A 116 15.84 2.23 -4.61
C ALA A 116 14.46 1.88 -5.17
N TRP A 117 14.36 0.93 -6.10
CA TRP A 117 13.09 0.50 -6.69
C TRP A 117 12.19 -0.26 -5.71
N MET A 118 12.77 -0.95 -4.71
CA MET A 118 12.00 -1.56 -3.63
C MET A 118 11.46 -0.48 -2.70
N TYR A 119 12.30 0.46 -2.26
CA TYR A 119 11.88 1.52 -1.35
C TYR A 119 10.88 2.51 -1.98
N MET A 120 10.91 2.66 -3.31
CA MET A 120 9.89 3.44 -4.03
C MET A 120 8.47 2.90 -3.82
N SER A 121 8.28 1.58 -3.64
CA SER A 121 6.94 1.03 -3.36
C SER A 121 6.32 1.59 -2.08
N LEU A 122 7.14 1.75 -1.03
CA LEU A 122 6.71 2.29 0.25
C LEU A 122 6.40 3.78 0.12
N PHE A 123 7.26 4.53 -0.57
CA PHE A 123 7.02 5.95 -0.83
C PHE A 123 5.71 6.16 -1.62
N VAL A 124 5.53 5.43 -2.72
CA VAL A 124 4.30 5.49 -3.54
C VAL A 124 3.07 5.13 -2.71
N GLY A 125 3.14 4.04 -1.93
CA GLY A 125 2.03 3.63 -1.06
C GLY A 125 1.63 4.69 -0.05
N VAL A 126 2.59 5.32 0.62
CA VAL A 126 2.33 6.39 1.61
C VAL A 126 1.78 7.66 0.94
N VAL A 127 2.29 8.02 -0.24
CA VAL A 127 1.77 9.17 -1.01
C VAL A 127 0.31 8.93 -1.40
N LEU A 128 -0.01 7.74 -1.93
CA LEU A 128 -1.39 7.38 -2.28
C LEU A 128 -2.30 7.33 -1.05
N MET A 129 -1.83 6.78 0.07
CA MET A 129 -2.57 6.80 1.33
C MET A 129 -2.89 8.23 1.78
N THR A 130 -1.92 9.15 1.65
CA THR A 130 -2.11 10.55 2.01
C THR A 130 -3.17 11.20 1.12
N LEU A 131 -3.14 10.95 -0.19
CA LEU A 131 -4.17 11.44 -1.12
C LEU A 131 -5.57 10.93 -0.76
N VAL A 132 -5.70 9.65 -0.40
CA VAL A 132 -6.97 9.06 0.04
C VAL A 132 -7.41 9.66 1.38
N THR A 133 -6.51 9.87 2.34
CA THR A 133 -6.86 10.55 3.61
C THR A 133 -7.35 11.97 3.37
N VAL A 134 -6.73 12.71 2.44
CA VAL A 134 -7.21 14.05 2.05
C VAL A 134 -8.60 13.97 1.41
N GLU A 135 -8.85 13.01 0.52
CA GLU A 135 -10.18 12.77 -0.08
C GLU A 135 -11.24 12.54 1.00
N LEU A 136 -10.97 11.64 1.96
CA LEU A 136 -11.89 11.31 3.06
C LEU A 136 -12.15 12.52 3.97
N LEU A 137 -11.10 13.29 4.28
CA LEU A 137 -11.21 14.50 5.08
C LEU A 137 -12.07 15.55 4.37
N LEU A 138 -11.84 15.80 3.07
CA LEU A 138 -12.65 16.73 2.27
C LEU A 138 -14.12 16.30 2.20
N ARG A 139 -14.39 15.01 1.96
CA ARG A 139 -15.76 14.48 1.99
C ARG A 139 -16.42 14.73 3.34
N GLN A 140 -15.70 14.53 4.44
CA GLN A 140 -16.23 14.76 5.77
C GLN A 140 -16.51 16.25 6.05
N PHE A 141 -15.71 17.16 5.49
CA PHE A 141 -16.02 18.60 5.54
C PHE A 141 -17.26 18.97 4.70
N ILE A 142 -17.42 18.41 3.51
CA ILE A 142 -18.61 18.63 2.66
C ILE A 142 -19.87 18.10 3.36
N ASP A 143 -19.76 16.98 4.05
CA ASP A 143 -20.81 16.41 4.89
C ASP A 143 -21.23 17.30 6.06
N VAL A 144 -20.28 18.03 6.65
CA VAL A 144 -20.55 19.03 7.70
C VAL A 144 -21.29 20.24 7.12
N LEU A 145 -20.96 20.64 5.90
CA LEU A 145 -21.60 21.76 5.19
C LEU A 145 -22.97 21.41 4.59
N GLY A 146 -23.44 20.17 4.73
CA GLY A 146 -24.75 19.71 4.25
C GLY A 146 -24.79 19.23 2.80
N GLY A 147 -23.63 19.05 2.14
CA GLY A 147 -23.52 18.65 0.73
C GLY A 147 -23.51 17.13 0.47
N ARG A 148 -24.05 16.31 1.38
CA ARG A 148 -24.00 14.84 1.34
C ARG A 148 -24.48 14.24 0.02
N ASP A 149 -25.52 14.82 -0.57
CA ASP A 149 -26.19 14.29 -1.76
C ASP A 149 -25.38 14.46 -3.06
N GLN A 150 -24.30 15.22 -3.05
CA GLN A 150 -23.45 15.46 -4.23
C GLN A 150 -22.24 14.52 -4.33
N LEU A 151 -22.02 13.67 -3.31
CA LEU A 151 -20.82 12.84 -3.23
C LEU A 151 -21.01 11.47 -3.91
N PRO A 152 -20.08 11.03 -4.78
CA PRO A 152 -20.11 9.67 -5.33
C PRO A 152 -19.97 8.63 -4.22
N VAL A 153 -20.81 7.59 -4.26
CA VAL A 153 -20.79 6.47 -3.30
C VAL A 153 -19.48 5.72 -3.43
N ILE A 154 -18.82 5.48 -2.30
CA ILE A 154 -17.59 4.67 -2.27
C ILE A 154 -18.03 3.20 -2.38
N PRO A 155 -17.48 2.43 -3.35
CA PRO A 155 -17.75 1.00 -3.41
C PRO A 155 -17.10 0.33 -2.19
N VAL A 156 -17.91 0.06 -1.18
CA VAL A 156 -17.50 -0.75 -0.02
C VAL A 156 -17.31 -2.17 -0.53
N VAL A 157 -16.15 -2.78 -0.26
CA VAL A 157 -16.02 -4.22 -0.45
C VAL A 157 -17.03 -4.83 0.49
N ALA A 158 -18.05 -5.47 -0.06
CA ALA A 158 -19.06 -6.19 0.70
C ALA A 158 -18.32 -7.09 1.71
N GLN A 159 -18.26 -6.64 2.97
CA GLN A 159 -17.89 -7.51 4.06
C GLN A 159 -18.88 -8.67 3.97
N SER A 160 -18.33 -9.85 3.74
CA SER A 160 -19.05 -11.09 3.55
C SER A 160 -20.21 -11.18 4.53
N GLN A 161 -21.41 -11.32 3.98
CA GLN A 161 -22.44 -12.18 4.54
C GLN A 161 -21.79 -13.55 4.82
N GLY A 162 -21.19 -13.68 6.00
CA GLY A 162 -20.39 -14.83 6.43
C GLY A 162 -20.31 -14.92 7.96
N ALA A 163 -21.31 -14.36 8.63
CA ALA A 163 -21.70 -14.75 9.98
C ALA A 163 -22.93 -15.66 9.85
N GLU A 164 -22.71 -16.86 9.30
CA GLU A 164 -23.53 -18.05 9.52
C GLU A 164 -22.59 -19.19 9.87
#